data_AF-A0A8H4V2Y2-F1
#
_entry.id   AF-A0A8H4V2Y2-F1
#
_cell.length_a   1.000
_cell.length_b   1.000
_cell.length_c   1.000
_cell.angle_alpha   90.00
_cell.angle_beta   90.00
_cell.angle_gamma   90.00
#
_symmetry.space_group_name_H-M   'P 1'
#
loop_
_entity.id
_entity.type
_entity.pdbx_description
1 polymer ?
#
loop_
_entity_poly.entity_id
_entity_poly.type
_entity_poly.pdbx_seq_one_letter_code
_entity_poly.pdbx_strand_id
1 'polypeptide(L)'
;MEHGAHRELLPGRRTDTFYEYTACYTYVLDHQDDTVTACCPYSGKTKVDASFGEILVTAEKLKWTIDHGEKALTPERRPTNFLMMYKKNSVRYEPLGVVSA
;
A
#
# COMPACT_ATOMS: atom_id res chain seq x y z
N MET A 1 -27.73 6.60 17.25
CA MET A 1 -28.77 6.59 16.21
C MET A 1 -28.11 7.16 14.97
N GLU A 2 -27.39 6.28 14.26
CA GLU A 2 -27.67 5.89 12.85
C GLU A 2 -27.20 7.00 11.91
N HIS A 3 -26.22 6.81 11.03
CA HIS A 3 -26.17 5.81 9.96
C HIS A 3 -24.70 5.37 9.75
N GLY A 4 -24.36 4.09 9.60
CA GLY A 4 -24.95 3.21 8.60
C GLY A 4 -24.29 3.40 7.22
N ALA A 5 -23.00 3.77 7.14
CA ALA A 5 -22.25 3.70 5.90
C ALA A 5 -21.80 2.25 5.68
N HIS A 6 -22.72 1.50 5.09
CA HIS A 6 -22.49 0.28 4.32
C HIS A 6 -21.38 0.56 3.29
N ARG A 7 -20.10 0.57 3.71
CA ARG A 7 -18.98 0.68 2.78
C ARG A 7 -18.81 -0.72 2.22
N GLU A 8 -19.30 -0.89 1.00
CA GLU A 8 -19.18 -2.07 0.16
C GLU A 8 -17.71 -2.52 0.14
N LEU A 9 -17.37 -3.37 1.10
CA LEU A 9 -16.14 -4.13 1.08
C LEU A 9 -16.24 -4.97 -0.19
N LEU A 10 -15.39 -4.68 -1.17
CA LEU A 10 -15.28 -5.44 -2.41
C LEU A 10 -15.42 -6.95 -2.07
N PRO A 11 -16.46 -7.63 -2.58
CA PRO A 11 -16.82 -8.95 -2.09
C PRO A 11 -15.69 -9.95 -2.37
N GLY A 12 -15.06 -10.47 -1.30
CA GLY A 12 -14.21 -11.66 -1.39
C GLY A 12 -12.77 -11.58 -0.88
N ARG A 13 -12.28 -10.47 -0.30
CA ARG A 13 -10.90 -10.43 0.25
C ARG A 13 -10.86 -10.54 1.78
N ARG A 14 -10.26 -11.61 2.31
CA ARG A 14 -9.73 -11.65 3.69
C ARG A 14 -8.71 -10.52 3.81
N THR A 15 -9.03 -9.46 4.55
CA THR A 15 -8.27 -8.18 4.52
C THR A 15 -7.82 -7.69 5.89
N ASP A 16 -7.80 -8.58 6.88
CA ASP A 16 -7.50 -8.22 8.27
C ASP A 16 -6.10 -7.57 8.38
N THR A 17 -5.13 -8.02 7.57
CA THR A 17 -3.75 -7.50 7.56
C THR A 17 -3.57 -6.18 6.77
N PHE A 18 -4.49 -5.85 5.86
CA PHE A 18 -4.34 -4.70 4.94
C PHE A 18 -5.51 -3.70 5.01
N TYR A 19 -6.35 -3.79 6.04
CA TYR A 19 -7.51 -2.91 6.23
C TYR A 19 -7.09 -1.44 6.35
N GLU A 20 -6.03 -1.16 7.10
CA GLU A 20 -5.48 0.19 7.28
C GLU A 20 -5.05 0.82 5.95
N TYR A 21 -4.48 0.03 5.04
CA TYR A 21 -4.11 0.48 3.70
C TYR A 21 -5.33 0.82 2.85
N THR A 22 -6.41 0.04 2.97
CA THR A 22 -7.66 0.31 2.26
C THR A 22 -8.30 1.60 2.77
N ALA A 23 -8.27 1.84 4.08
CA ALA A 23 -8.73 3.10 4.67
C ALA A 23 -7.89 4.29 4.15
N CYS A 24 -6.55 4.16 4.14
CA CYS A 24 -5.65 5.18 3.59
C CYS A 24 -5.92 5.47 2.11
N TYR A 25 -6.10 4.43 1.28
CA TYR A 25 -6.43 4.57 -0.13
C TYR A 25 -7.71 5.38 -0.34
N THR A 26 -8.78 5.06 0.40
CA THR A 26 -10.02 5.82 0.31
C THR A 26 -9.88 7.26 0.80
N TYR A 27 -9.10 7.49 1.86
CA TYR A 27 -8.87 8.83 2.39
C TYR A 27 -8.17 9.73 1.37
N VAL A 28 -7.15 9.20 0.66
CA VAL A 28 -6.42 9.92 -0.38
C VAL A 28 -7.34 10.30 -1.55
N LEU A 29 -8.28 9.43 -1.93
CA LEU A 29 -9.26 9.72 -2.97
C LEU A 29 -10.27 10.78 -2.52
N ASP A 30 -10.75 10.68 -1.28
CA ASP A 30 -11.74 11.60 -0.72
C ASP A 30 -11.15 13.02 -0.50
N HIS A 31 -9.84 13.14 -0.21
CA HIS A 31 -9.14 14.41 0.11
C HIS A 31 -8.10 14.82 -0.96
N GLN A 32 -8.31 14.40 -2.21
CA GLN A 32 -7.39 14.72 -3.32
C GLN A 32 -7.24 16.23 -3.56
N ASP A 33 -8.32 17.01 -3.43
CA ASP A 33 -8.31 18.45 -3.68
C ASP A 33 -7.51 19.22 -2.62
N ASP A 34 -7.61 18.80 -1.35
CA ASP A 34 -6.86 19.40 -0.24
C ASP A 34 -5.35 19.15 -0.40
N THR A 35 -5.00 17.92 -0.78
CA THR A 35 -3.61 17.53 -1.02
C THR A 35 -3.01 18.31 -2.19
N VAL A 36 -3.73 18.42 -3.31
CA VAL A 36 -3.28 19.19 -4.47
C VAL A 36 -3.16 20.68 -4.12
N THR A 37 -4.11 21.21 -3.34
CA THR A 37 -4.08 22.61 -2.89
C THR A 37 -2.89 22.89 -1.97
N ALA A 38 -2.49 21.94 -1.12
CA ALA A 38 -1.30 22.05 -0.28
C ALA A 38 0.00 21.92 -1.08
N CYS A 39 0.04 21.05 -2.09
CA CYS A 39 1.23 20.80 -2.91
C CYS A 39 1.51 21.88 -3.97
N CYS A 40 0.46 22.51 -4.51
CA CYS A 40 0.59 23.52 -5.57
C CYS A 40 1.50 24.71 -5.18
N PRO A 41 1.35 25.34 -4.00
CA PRO A 41 2.25 26.41 -3.56
C PRO A 41 3.71 25.96 -3.41
N TYR A 42 3.94 24.70 -3.03
CA TYR A 42 5.29 24.18 -2.79
C TYR A 42 6.02 23.89 -4.10
N SER A 43 5.35 23.26 -5.06
CA SER A 43 5.99 22.82 -6.31
C SER A 43 5.86 23.82 -7.46
N GLY A 44 5.02 24.85 -7.36
CA GLY A 44 4.74 25.79 -8.45
C GLY A 44 4.05 25.16 -9.68
N LYS A 45 3.59 23.92 -9.54
CA LYS A 45 2.96 23.12 -10.58
C LYS A 45 1.47 23.43 -10.69
N THR A 46 0.93 23.34 -11.91
CA THR A 46 -0.50 23.38 -12.14
C THR A 46 -1.20 22.26 -11.36
N LYS A 47 -2.44 22.49 -10.93
CA LYS A 47 -3.23 21.49 -10.16
C LYS A 47 -3.23 20.11 -10.79
N VAL A 48 -3.32 20.06 -12.12
CA VAL A 48 -3.30 18.81 -12.90
C VAL A 48 -1.97 18.07 -12.73
N ASP A 49 -0.83 18.77 -12.87
CA ASP A 49 0.50 18.17 -12.75
C ASP A 49 0.79 17.69 -11.32
N ALA A 50 0.34 18.45 -10.32
CA ALA A 50 0.39 18.03 -8.91
C ALA A 50 -0.50 16.80 -8.64
N SER A 51 -1.68 16.71 -9.26
CA SER A 51 -2.57 15.55 -9.12
C SER A 51 -1.95 14.28 -9.72
N PHE A 52 -1.33 14.39 -10.90
CA PHE A 52 -0.65 13.26 -11.53
C PHE A 52 0.61 12.83 -10.78
N GLY A 53 1.39 13.79 -10.25
CA GLY A 53 2.62 13.49 -9.54
C GLY A 53 2.41 12.88 -8.16
N GLU A 54 1.50 13.46 -7.38
CA GLU A 54 1.35 13.13 -5.95
C GLU A 54 0.18 12.17 -5.69
N ILE A 55 -1.02 12.45 -6.23
CA ILE A 55 -2.21 11.64 -5.96
C ILE A 55 -2.16 10.32 -6.71
N LEU A 56 -1.94 10.35 -8.03
CA LEU A 56 -2.00 9.14 -8.85
C LEU A 56 -0.93 8.13 -8.45
N VAL A 57 0.31 8.57 -8.24
CA VAL A 57 1.41 7.69 -7.83
C VAL A 57 1.16 7.08 -6.46
N THR A 58 0.61 7.84 -5.51
CA THR A 58 0.31 7.36 -4.16
C THR A 58 -0.84 6.36 -4.18
N ALA A 59 -1.92 6.67 -4.90
CA ALA A 59 -3.07 5.79 -5.06
C ALA A 59 -2.67 4.47 -5.74
N GLU A 60 -1.86 4.52 -6.80
CA GLU A 60 -1.40 3.33 -7.52
C GLU A 60 -0.49 2.45 -6.65
N LYS A 61 0.44 3.06 -5.89
CA LYS A 61 1.27 2.32 -4.93
C LYS A 61 0.42 1.62 -3.88
N LEU A 62 -0.54 2.32 -3.26
CA LEU A 62 -1.43 1.74 -2.26
C LEU A 62 -2.24 0.59 -2.84
N LYS A 63 -2.83 0.78 -4.02
CA LYS A 63 -3.58 -0.26 -4.72
C LYS A 63 -2.72 -1.49 -5.01
N TRP A 64 -1.51 -1.30 -5.54
CA TRP A 64 -0.59 -2.38 -5.80
C TRP A 64 -0.20 -3.13 -4.52
N THR A 65 0.08 -2.40 -3.42
CA THR A 65 0.39 -3.01 -2.12
C THR A 65 -0.79 -3.81 -1.57
N ILE A 66 -2.02 -3.34 -1.73
CA ILE A 66 -3.22 -4.08 -1.30
C ILE A 66 -3.43 -5.34 -2.17
N ASP A 67 -3.15 -5.26 -3.47
CA ASP A 67 -3.34 -6.37 -4.42
C ASP A 67 -2.23 -7.43 -4.37
N HIS A 68 -0.97 -7.01 -4.18
CA HIS A 68 0.22 -7.87 -4.31
C HIS A 68 1.03 -8.01 -3.01
N GLY A 69 0.70 -7.26 -1.96
CA GLY A 69 1.47 -7.22 -0.71
C GLY A 69 1.55 -8.59 -0.02
N GLU A 70 0.45 -9.34 0.03
CA GLU A 70 0.46 -10.70 0.63
C GLU A 70 1.39 -11.66 -0.11
N LYS A 71 1.39 -11.60 -1.45
CA LYS A 71 2.28 -12.42 -2.26
C LYS A 71 3.74 -12.02 -2.08
N ALA A 72 4.01 -10.72 -1.97
CA ALA A 72 5.37 -10.20 -1.76
C ALA A 72 5.96 -10.59 -0.40
N LEU A 73 5.12 -10.70 0.64
CA LEU A 73 5.54 -11.11 2.00
C LEU A 73 5.60 -12.63 2.19
N THR A 74 5.16 -13.41 1.20
CA THR A 74 5.16 -14.88 1.28
C THR A 74 6.60 -15.41 1.32
N PRO A 75 6.93 -16.35 2.23
CA PRO A 75 8.28 -16.90 2.33
C PRO A 75 8.74 -17.57 1.04
N GLU A 76 9.90 -17.16 0.52
CA GLU A 76 10.48 -17.73 -0.70
C GLU A 76 11.68 -18.63 -0.36
N ARG A 77 11.75 -19.80 -1.00
CA ARG A 77 12.91 -20.71 -0.90
C ARG A 77 13.96 -20.28 -1.90
N ARG A 78 15.18 -19.99 -1.43
CA ARG A 78 16.30 -19.66 -2.32
C ARG A 78 17.01 -20.94 -2.76
N PRO A 79 17.46 -21.05 -4.03
CA PRO A 79 18.20 -22.21 -4.50
C PRO A 79 19.53 -22.31 -3.75
N THR A 80 19.82 -23.50 -3.23
CA THR A 80 21.08 -23.79 -2.52
C THR A 80 22.09 -24.41 -3.47
N ASN A 81 23.37 -24.04 -3.34
CA ASN A 81 24.48 -24.66 -4.06
C ASN A 81 24.51 -26.19 -3.79
N PHE A 82 24.95 -26.98 -4.77
CA PHE A 82 24.98 -28.45 -4.72
C PHE A 82 25.69 -29.00 -3.47
N LEU A 83 26.71 -28.30 -2.98
CA LEU A 83 27.47 -28.67 -1.77
C LEU A 83 26.64 -28.56 -0.46
N MET A 84 25.52 -27.83 -0.48
CA MET A 84 24.68 -27.52 0.68
C MET A 84 23.26 -28.12 0.54
N MET A 85 23.11 -29.22 -0.21
CA MET A 85 21.82 -29.87 -0.51
C MET A 85 21.05 -30.30 0.75
N TYR A 86 21.74 -30.54 1.88
CA TYR A 86 21.13 -30.89 3.16
C TYR A 86 20.54 -29.68 3.91
N LYS A 87 20.86 -28.44 3.52
CA LYS A 87 20.41 -27.22 4.20
C LYS A 87 19.23 -26.60 3.45
N LYS A 88 18.12 -26.37 4.13
CA LYS A 88 16.96 -25.66 3.58
C LYS A 88 17.11 -24.16 3.88
N ASN A 89 17.26 -23.34 2.83
CA ASN A 89 17.30 -21.88 2.96
C ASN A 89 15.95 -21.27 2.57
N SER A 90 15.30 -20.60 3.51
CA SER A 90 14.07 -19.82 3.30
C SER A 90 14.29 -18.39 3.73
N VAL A 91 13.75 -17.43 2.96
CA VAL A 91 13.67 -16.02 3.36
C VAL A 91 12.29 -15.79 3.96
N ARG A 92 12.25 -15.22 5.16
CA ARG A 92 11.02 -14.77 5.83
C ARG A 92 11.12 -13.26 6.01
N TYR A 93 10.03 -12.56 5.72
CA TYR A 93 9.92 -11.12 5.91
C TYR A 93 9.24 -10.88 7.26
N GLU A 94 9.95 -10.21 8.17
CA GLU A 94 9.44 -9.85 9.49
C GLU A 94 9.39 -8.33 9.63
N PRO A 95 8.39 -7.78 10.35
CA PRO A 95 8.27 -6.34 10.53
C PRO A 95 9.46 -5.80 11.32
N LEU A 96 10.03 -4.68 10.86
CA LEU A 96 11.14 -3.98 11.53
C LEU A 96 10.74 -3.34 12.87
N GLY A 97 9.44 -3.22 13.15
CA GLY A 97 8.91 -2.51 14.31
C GLY A 97 8.56 -1.07 13.98
N VAL A 98 8.83 -0.14 14.91
CA VAL A 98 8.52 1.29 14.74
C VAL A 98 9.55 1.95 13.82
N VAL A 99 9.07 2.57 12.75
CA VAL A 99 9.88 3.38 11.84
C VAL A 99 9.42 4.83 11.99
N SER A 100 10.32 5.72 12.41
CA SER A 100 10.10 7.17 12.34
C SER A 100 10.97 7.74 11.22
N ALA A 101 10.40 8.67 10.45
CA ALA A 101 11.13 9.54 9.53
C ALA A 101 11.35 10.92 10.17
#